data_AF-A0AAP7IPP0-F1
#
_entry.id   AF-A0AAP7IPP0-F1
#
_cell.length_a   1.000
_cell.length_b   1.000
_cell.length_c   1.000
_cell.angle_alpha   90.00
_cell.angle_beta   90.00
_cell.angle_gamma   90.00
#
_symmetry.space_group_name_H-M   'P 1'
#
loop_
_entity.id
_entity.type
_entity.pdbx_description
1 polymer ?
#
loop_
_entity_poly.entity_id
_entity_poly.type
_entity_poly.pdbx_seq_one_letter_code
_entity_poly.pdbx_strand_id
1 'polypeptide(L)'
;MKLLRKIDFLTDKKTNLWLNIGALLLILPFLFFFAWVALELLEEDEGLFVFTDFLYLFALLVVHELIHGFFFKIFGNEKTKVKFGFKNGMAYATSPGSFYSRGKMLIIALAPFVLISLFLTVCCELEWLSSPSYIALASIHAASCIGDFYLSYILISQKEEILVEDTEVGLNIYRKD
;
A
#
# COMPACT_ATOMS: atom_id res chain seq x y z
N MET A 1 -16.09 -19.72 -13.75
CA MET A 1 -15.75 -18.92 -12.56
C MET A 1 -17.04 -18.39 -11.94
N LYS A 2 -17.28 -18.63 -10.65
CA LYS A 2 -18.44 -18.07 -9.92
C LYS A 2 -18.02 -16.87 -9.07
N LEU A 3 -18.70 -15.74 -9.21
CA LEU A 3 -18.47 -14.57 -8.36
C LEU A 3 -18.90 -14.88 -6.91
N LEU A 4 -18.00 -14.67 -5.95
CA LEU A 4 -18.24 -14.89 -4.53
C LEU A 4 -18.54 -13.58 -3.79
N ARG A 5 -17.77 -12.53 -4.07
CA ARG A 5 -17.85 -11.27 -3.34
C ARG A 5 -17.44 -10.09 -4.21
N LYS A 6 -18.12 -8.97 -4.05
CA LYS A 6 -17.71 -7.66 -4.55
C LYS A 6 -17.37 -6.77 -3.38
N ILE A 7 -16.33 -5.97 -3.52
CA ILE A 7 -15.89 -5.03 -2.49
C ILE A 7 -15.65 -3.70 -3.19
N ASP A 8 -16.22 -2.64 -2.63
CA ASP A 8 -16.07 -1.28 -3.12
C ASP A 8 -15.37 -0.46 -2.04
N PHE A 9 -14.17 0.03 -2.33
CA PHE A 9 -13.39 0.85 -1.40
C PHE A 9 -13.50 2.34 -1.73
N LEU A 10 -13.81 2.68 -2.98
CA LEU A 10 -13.71 4.06 -3.49
C LEU A 10 -15.03 4.82 -3.45
N THR A 11 -16.17 4.13 -3.61
CA THR A 11 -17.50 4.76 -3.64
C THR A 11 -18.32 4.48 -2.40
N ASP A 12 -18.07 3.37 -1.70
CA ASP A 12 -18.71 3.11 -0.41
C ASP A 12 -18.14 4.05 0.68
N LYS A 13 -18.92 5.08 1.02
CA LYS A 13 -18.51 6.12 1.99
C LYS A 13 -18.14 5.53 3.36
N LYS A 14 -18.81 4.47 3.79
CA LYS A 14 -18.55 3.85 5.09
C LYS A 14 -17.18 3.15 5.08
N THR A 15 -16.91 2.32 4.08
CA THR A 15 -15.62 1.64 3.92
C THR A 15 -14.49 2.65 3.77
N ASN A 16 -14.64 3.65 2.90
CA ASN A 16 -13.65 4.70 2.72
C ASN A 16 -13.37 5.47 4.04
N LEU A 17 -14.40 5.82 4.81
CA LEU A 17 -14.25 6.48 6.10
C LEU A 17 -13.47 5.59 7.09
N TRP A 18 -13.81 4.30 7.20
CA TRP A 18 -13.12 3.38 8.11
C TRP A 18 -11.67 3.14 7.71
N LEU A 19 -11.35 3.10 6.41
CA LEU A 19 -9.97 3.00 5.95
C LEU A 19 -9.17 4.26 6.35
N ASN A 20 -9.72 5.46 6.14
CA ASN A 20 -9.04 6.70 6.55
C ASN A 20 -8.85 6.79 8.07
N ILE A 21 -9.87 6.43 8.87
CA ILE A 21 -9.74 6.35 10.33
C ILE A 21 -8.69 5.30 10.72
N GLY A 22 -8.70 4.13 10.07
CA GLY A 22 -7.71 3.08 10.27
C GLY A 22 -6.29 3.54 9.98
N ALA A 23 -6.07 4.28 8.88
CA ALA A 23 -4.78 4.89 8.56
C ALA A 23 -4.31 5.79 9.71
N LEU A 24 -5.16 6.72 10.17
CA LEU A 24 -4.81 7.63 11.26
C LEU A 24 -4.44 6.89 12.55
N LEU A 25 -5.17 5.82 12.89
CA LEU A 25 -4.88 5.00 14.07
C LEU A 25 -3.58 4.21 13.91
N LEU A 26 -3.25 3.75 12.70
CA LEU A 26 -2.02 2.99 12.42
C LEU A 26 -0.75 3.85 12.43
N ILE A 27 -0.85 5.17 12.34
CA ILE A 27 0.32 6.06 12.46
C ILE A 27 1.04 5.82 13.78
N LEU A 28 0.33 5.69 14.90
CA LEU A 28 0.94 5.53 16.23
C LEU A 28 1.79 4.25 16.35
N PRO A 29 1.28 3.04 16.11
CA PRO A 29 2.11 1.83 16.21
C PRO A 29 3.27 1.83 15.20
N PHE A 30 3.09 2.38 13.99
CA PHE A 30 4.20 2.51 13.06
C PHE A 30 5.21 3.57 13.48
N LEU A 31 4.81 4.64 14.17
CA LEU A 31 5.73 5.62 14.75
C LEU A 31 6.62 4.96 15.79
N PHE A 32 6.05 4.18 16.71
CA PHE A 32 6.86 3.43 17.68
C PHE A 32 7.78 2.41 17.02
N PHE A 33 7.29 1.69 16.01
CA PHE A 33 8.10 0.70 15.29
C PHE A 33 9.30 1.35 14.57
N PHE A 34 9.07 2.39 13.76
CA PHE A 34 10.16 3.03 13.01
C PHE A 34 11.07 3.89 13.89
N ALA A 35 10.58 4.44 15.01
CA ALA A 35 11.44 5.06 16.01
C ALA A 35 12.38 4.04 16.66
N TRP A 36 11.88 2.85 16.99
CA TRP A 36 12.73 1.77 17.49
C TRP A 36 13.79 1.34 16.47
N VAL A 37 13.42 1.21 15.19
CA VAL A 37 14.38 0.92 14.12
C VAL A 37 15.43 2.03 13.99
N ALA A 38 15.03 3.30 14.03
CA ALA A 38 15.96 4.42 13.93
C ALA A 38 16.98 4.44 15.09
N LEU A 39 16.53 4.18 16.32
CA LEU A 39 17.39 4.10 17.51
C LEU A 39 18.44 2.98 17.43
N GLU A 40 18.15 1.91 16.70
CA GLU A 40 19.10 0.81 16.49
C GLU A 40 20.11 1.12 15.37
N LEU A 41 19.73 1.93 14.38
CA LEU A 41 20.53 2.20 13.20
C LEU A 41 21.46 3.41 13.33
N LEU A 42 21.06 4.43 14.09
CA LEU A 42 21.76 5.72 14.15
C LEU A 42 22.23 6.04 15.57
N GLU A 43 23.49 6.47 15.69
CA GLU A 43 23.98 7.15 16.89
C GLU A 43 23.46 8.61 16.86
N GLU A 44 22.84 9.07 17.95
CA GLU A 44 22.09 10.33 18.10
C GLU A 44 22.31 11.41 17.00
N ASP A 45 21.23 11.76 16.30
CA ASP A 45 21.19 12.76 15.22
C ASP A 45 20.32 13.98 15.63
N GLU A 46 20.83 15.20 15.45
CA GLU A 46 20.13 16.48 15.74
C GLU A 46 19.12 16.92 14.66
N GLY A 47 18.78 16.04 13.72
CA GLY A 47 17.90 16.34 12.61
C GLY A 47 16.48 16.75 13.04
N LEU A 48 15.76 17.35 12.09
CA LEU A 48 14.36 17.73 12.26
C LEU A 48 13.55 17.27 11.04
N PHE A 49 12.27 17.02 11.25
CA PHE A 49 11.29 16.93 10.17
C PHE A 49 11.13 18.30 9.50
N VAL A 50 11.37 18.39 8.20
CA VAL A 50 11.44 19.64 7.44
C VAL A 50 10.39 19.69 6.33
N PHE A 51 10.15 20.89 5.78
CA PHE A 51 9.13 21.08 4.76
C PHE A 51 9.33 20.19 3.50
N THR A 52 10.57 19.85 3.16
CA THR A 52 10.89 18.95 2.05
C THR A 52 10.32 17.54 2.23
N ASP A 53 10.06 17.11 3.46
CA ASP A 53 9.49 15.78 3.72
C ASP A 53 8.05 15.67 3.21
N PHE A 54 7.30 16.77 3.15
CA PHE A 54 5.98 16.76 2.51
C PHE A 54 6.07 16.49 1.01
N LEU A 55 7.14 16.96 0.34
CA LEU A 55 7.38 16.64 -1.06
C LEU A 55 7.73 15.16 -1.23
N TYR A 56 8.51 14.60 -0.31
CA TYR A 56 8.82 13.17 -0.30
C TYR A 56 7.57 12.31 -0.07
N LEU A 57 6.67 12.68 0.86
CA LEU A 57 5.39 11.97 1.02
C LEU A 57 4.58 11.93 -0.27
N PHE A 58 4.50 13.04 -1.01
CA PHE A 58 3.82 13.07 -2.29
C PHE A 58 4.52 12.19 -3.34
N ALA A 59 5.86 12.22 -3.40
CA ALA A 59 6.62 11.36 -4.29
C ALA A 59 6.44 9.88 -3.95
N LEU A 60 6.44 9.53 -2.65
CA LEU A 60 6.20 8.17 -2.16
C LEU A 60 4.80 7.68 -2.54
N LEU A 61 3.77 8.53 -2.48
CA LEU A 61 2.42 8.17 -2.95
C LEU A 61 2.42 7.81 -4.45
N VAL A 62 3.10 8.60 -5.28
CA VAL A 62 3.21 8.28 -6.72
C VAL A 62 3.98 6.98 -6.93
N VAL A 63 5.12 6.80 -6.25
CA VAL A 63 5.93 5.59 -6.34
C VAL A 63 5.15 4.36 -5.86
N HIS A 64 4.35 4.49 -4.81
CA HIS A 64 3.49 3.45 -4.27
C HIS A 64 2.54 2.90 -5.34
N GLU A 65 1.78 3.79 -6.00
CA GLU A 65 0.88 3.36 -7.07
C GLU A 65 1.64 2.78 -8.27
N LEU A 66 2.80 3.36 -8.63
CA LEU A 66 3.63 2.82 -9.70
C LEU A 66 4.12 1.40 -9.42
N ILE A 67 4.44 1.06 -8.15
CA ILE A 67 4.79 -0.30 -7.74
C ILE A 67 3.61 -1.24 -7.95
N HIS A 68 2.39 -0.87 -7.53
CA HIS A 68 1.20 -1.67 -7.83
C HIS A 68 1.04 -1.88 -9.35
N GLY A 69 1.13 -0.80 -10.13
CA GLY A 69 1.03 -0.84 -11.58
C GLY A 69 2.07 -1.76 -12.24
N PHE A 70 3.30 -1.74 -11.73
CA PHE A 70 4.38 -2.62 -12.17
C PHE A 70 4.04 -4.09 -11.92
N PHE A 71 3.60 -4.45 -10.72
CA PHE A 71 3.23 -5.83 -10.41
C PHE A 71 1.96 -6.29 -11.12
N PHE A 72 0.98 -5.40 -11.33
CA PHE A 72 -0.16 -5.70 -12.21
C PHE A 72 0.30 -6.07 -13.62
N LYS A 73 1.27 -5.33 -14.18
CA LYS A 73 1.83 -5.63 -15.51
C LYS A 73 2.63 -6.94 -15.55
N ILE A 74 3.45 -7.21 -14.54
CA ILE A 74 4.25 -8.45 -14.48
C ILE A 74 3.38 -9.69 -14.35
N PHE A 75 2.34 -9.63 -13.50
CA PHE A 75 1.52 -10.80 -13.22
C PHE A 75 0.33 -10.97 -14.16
N GLY A 76 -0.04 -9.89 -14.83
CA GLY A 76 -1.05 -9.84 -15.87
C GLY A 76 -0.61 -10.50 -17.16
N ASN A 77 -1.50 -10.52 -18.15
CA ASN A 77 -1.19 -10.99 -19.50
C ASN A 77 -0.86 -9.81 -20.41
N GLU A 78 -0.51 -10.08 -21.67
CA GLU A 78 -0.18 -9.04 -22.67
C GLU A 78 -1.28 -7.98 -22.86
N LYS A 79 -2.55 -8.33 -22.55
CA LYS A 79 -3.70 -7.43 -22.67
C LYS A 79 -3.98 -6.64 -21.39
N THR A 80 -3.28 -6.91 -20.28
CA THR A 80 -3.48 -6.20 -19.01
C THR A 80 -3.19 -4.71 -19.18
N LYS A 81 -4.17 -3.88 -18.85
CA LYS A 81 -4.05 -2.41 -18.84
C LYS A 81 -4.09 -1.93 -17.40
N VAL A 82 -3.19 -1.02 -17.06
CA VAL A 82 -3.17 -0.36 -15.75
C VAL A 82 -3.70 1.06 -15.93
N LYS A 83 -4.57 1.47 -15.02
CA LYS A 83 -5.06 2.85 -14.92
C LYS A 83 -4.69 3.41 -13.56
N PHE A 84 -4.36 4.68 -13.52
CA PHE A 84 -4.09 5.42 -12.29
C PHE A 84 -5.15 6.48 -12.09
N GLY A 85 -5.48 6.79 -10.85
CA GLY A 85 -6.40 7.86 -10.54
C GLY A 85 -6.31 8.31 -9.09
N PHE A 86 -7.08 9.34 -8.77
CA PHE A 86 -7.26 9.84 -7.43
C PHE A 86 -8.74 10.14 -7.19
N LYS A 87 -9.32 9.60 -6.12
CA LYS A 87 -10.74 9.80 -5.79
C LYS A 87 -10.95 9.69 -4.29
N ASN A 88 -11.74 10.61 -3.72
CA ASN A 88 -12.13 10.60 -2.30
C ASN A 88 -10.94 10.45 -1.34
N GLY A 89 -9.83 11.15 -1.61
CA GLY A 89 -8.63 11.13 -0.77
C GLY A 89 -7.70 9.93 -0.99
N MET A 90 -8.00 9.03 -1.93
CA MET A 90 -7.19 7.86 -2.23
C MET A 90 -6.60 7.95 -3.64
N ALA A 91 -5.28 7.79 -3.74
CA ALA A 91 -4.67 7.40 -5.00
C ALA A 91 -4.94 5.90 -5.23
N TYR A 92 -4.94 5.48 -6.49
CA TYR A 92 -5.08 4.07 -6.83
C TYR A 92 -4.47 3.75 -8.20
N ALA A 93 -3.92 2.55 -8.30
CA ALA A 93 -3.64 1.82 -9.52
C ALA A 93 -4.65 0.67 -9.65
N THR A 94 -5.21 0.48 -10.84
CA THR A 94 -6.19 -0.58 -11.09
C THR A 94 -5.95 -1.30 -12.42
N SER A 95 -6.37 -2.56 -12.51
CA SER A 95 -6.26 -3.37 -13.74
C SER A 95 -7.55 -4.10 -14.16
N PRO A 96 -8.63 -3.37 -14.52
CA PRO A 96 -9.93 -3.96 -14.87
C PRO A 96 -9.83 -5.03 -15.97
N GLY A 97 -10.56 -6.13 -15.79
CA GLY A 97 -10.57 -7.27 -16.73
C GLY A 97 -9.35 -8.20 -16.64
N SER A 98 -8.41 -7.97 -15.72
CA SER A 98 -7.29 -8.87 -15.45
C SER A 98 -7.55 -9.69 -14.19
N PHE A 99 -7.19 -10.98 -14.22
CA PHE A 99 -7.44 -11.91 -13.13
C PHE A 99 -6.13 -12.45 -12.55
N TYR A 100 -6.03 -12.42 -11.22
CA TYR A 100 -4.83 -12.81 -10.49
C TYR A 100 -5.18 -13.92 -9.49
N SER A 101 -4.24 -14.84 -9.27
CA SER A 101 -4.37 -15.78 -8.15
C SER A 101 -4.22 -15.04 -6.81
N ARG A 102 -4.69 -15.65 -5.72
CA ARG A 102 -4.51 -15.11 -4.35
C ARG A 102 -3.09 -14.63 -4.10
N GLY A 103 -2.08 -15.48 -4.37
CA GLY A 103 -0.68 -15.16 -4.11
C GLY A 103 -0.19 -13.97 -4.92
N LYS A 104 -0.53 -13.90 -6.22
CA LYS A 104 -0.17 -12.76 -7.07
C LYS A 104 -0.80 -11.47 -6.57
N MET A 105 -2.08 -11.49 -6.19
CA MET A 105 -2.76 -10.30 -5.68
C MET A 105 -2.21 -9.88 -4.31
N LEU A 106 -1.82 -10.82 -3.45
CA LEU A 106 -1.14 -10.49 -2.18
C LEU A 106 0.21 -9.80 -2.42
N ILE A 107 0.99 -10.26 -3.41
CA ILE A 107 2.24 -9.59 -3.78
C ILE A 107 1.95 -8.19 -4.30
N ILE A 108 0.97 -8.03 -5.21
CA ILE A 108 0.58 -6.71 -5.73
C ILE A 108 0.22 -5.76 -4.59
N ALA A 109 -0.62 -6.20 -3.65
CA ALA A 109 -1.09 -5.39 -2.53
C ALA A 109 0.06 -5.01 -1.57
N LEU A 110 0.90 -5.97 -1.17
CA LEU A 110 1.88 -5.74 -0.10
C LEU A 110 3.24 -5.23 -0.61
N ALA A 111 3.50 -5.27 -1.92
CA ALA A 111 4.78 -4.85 -2.47
C ALA A 111 5.16 -3.40 -2.16
N PRO A 112 4.26 -2.40 -2.27
CA PRO A 112 4.63 -1.02 -1.94
C PRO A 112 5.06 -0.86 -0.49
N PHE A 113 4.29 -1.44 0.45
CA PHE A 113 4.65 -1.45 1.87
C PHE A 113 6.07 -1.98 2.08
N VAL A 114 6.36 -3.18 1.56
CA VAL A 114 7.67 -3.82 1.75
C VAL A 114 8.79 -3.04 1.09
N LEU A 115 8.64 -2.70 -0.20
CA LEU A 115 9.72 -2.09 -0.98
C LEU A 115 10.05 -0.67 -0.52
N ILE A 116 9.04 0.15 -0.27
CA ILE A 116 9.26 1.54 0.14
C ILE A 116 9.76 1.60 1.59
N SER A 117 9.20 0.81 2.51
CA SER A 117 9.72 0.79 3.89
C SER A 117 11.16 0.30 3.96
N LEU A 118 11.54 -0.72 3.19
CA LEU A 118 12.94 -1.14 3.09
C LEU A 118 13.83 -0.06 2.48
N PHE A 119 13.38 0.59 1.40
CA PHE A 119 14.13 1.68 0.77
C PHE A 119 14.39 2.83 1.75
N LEU A 120 13.37 3.28 2.47
CA LEU A 120 13.51 4.34 3.48
C LEU A 120 14.46 3.93 4.61
N THR A 121 14.41 2.68 5.06
CA THR A 121 15.33 2.16 6.08
C THR A 121 16.78 2.16 5.58
N VAL A 122 17.02 1.76 4.33
CA VAL A 122 18.36 1.84 3.73
C VAL A 122 18.82 3.29 3.59
N CYS A 123 17.94 4.22 3.21
CA CYS A 123 18.29 5.65 3.18
C CYS A 123 18.62 6.21 4.56
N CYS A 124 17.95 5.71 5.62
CA CYS A 124 18.26 6.05 7.01
C CYS A 124 19.64 5.53 7.42
N GLU A 125 19.93 4.24 7.16
CA GLU A 125 21.23 3.62 7.46
C GLU A 125 22.39 4.29 6.71
N LEU A 126 22.16 4.79 5.50
CA LEU A 126 23.14 5.55 4.71
C LEU A 126 23.22 7.03 5.09
N GLU A 127 22.51 7.45 6.16
CA GLU A 127 22.43 8.84 6.65
C GLU A 127 21.93 9.84 5.59
N TRP A 128 21.18 9.38 4.59
CA TRP A 128 20.54 10.25 3.59
C TRP A 128 19.24 10.88 4.11
N LEU A 129 18.69 10.33 5.18
CA LEU A 129 17.54 10.85 5.91
C LEU A 129 17.91 10.99 7.37
N SER A 130 17.53 12.13 7.98
CA SER A 130 17.61 12.26 9.43
C SER A 130 16.62 11.32 10.13
N SER A 131 16.91 10.99 11.39
CA SER A 131 16.05 10.12 12.21
C SER A 131 14.58 10.59 12.22
N PRO A 132 14.25 11.87 12.48
CA PRO A 132 12.86 12.31 12.47
C PRO A 132 12.21 12.25 11.08
N SER A 133 12.96 12.50 10.01
CA SER A 133 12.46 12.42 8.64
C SER A 133 12.13 10.98 8.27
N TYR A 134 13.05 10.05 8.55
CA TYR A 134 12.84 8.62 8.34
C TYR A 134 11.61 8.12 9.11
N ILE A 135 11.53 8.42 10.41
CA ILE A 135 10.40 8.00 11.26
C ILE A 135 9.09 8.54 10.66
N ALA A 136 9.00 9.84 10.38
CA ALA A 136 7.78 10.43 9.85
C ALA A 136 7.37 9.84 8.49
N LEU A 137 8.31 9.77 7.53
CA LEU A 137 8.05 9.26 6.19
C LEU A 137 7.63 7.79 6.22
N ALA A 138 8.39 6.94 6.92
CA ALA A 138 8.14 5.52 7.00
C ALA A 138 6.82 5.21 7.72
N SER A 139 6.52 5.89 8.82
CA SER A 139 5.28 5.69 9.58
C SER A 139 4.04 6.15 8.82
N ILE A 140 4.08 7.33 8.19
CA ILE A 140 2.95 7.85 7.41
C ILE A 140 2.71 6.96 6.19
N HIS A 141 3.77 6.58 5.46
CA HIS A 141 3.67 5.65 4.34
C HIS A 141 3.08 4.29 4.78
N ALA A 142 3.62 3.67 5.82
CA ALA A 142 3.14 2.38 6.32
C ALA A 142 1.66 2.43 6.75
N ALA A 143 1.27 3.50 7.44
CA ALA A 143 -0.12 3.72 7.82
C ALA A 143 -1.05 3.92 6.61
N SER A 144 -0.56 4.58 5.55
CA SER A 144 -1.33 4.78 4.32
C SER A 144 -1.59 3.48 3.54
N CYS A 145 -0.80 2.43 3.75
CA CYS A 145 -1.01 1.09 3.18
C CYS A 145 -2.20 0.32 3.79
N ILE A 146 -3.05 0.95 4.60
CA ILE A 146 -4.21 0.30 5.24
C ILE A 146 -5.17 -0.35 4.25
N GLY A 147 -5.34 0.24 3.06
CA GLY A 147 -6.13 -0.35 1.97
C GLY A 147 -5.58 -1.72 1.56
N ASP A 148 -4.25 -1.82 1.44
CA ASP A 148 -3.54 -3.04 1.06
C ASP A 148 -3.60 -4.10 2.14
N PHE A 149 -3.46 -3.69 3.41
CA PHE A 149 -3.59 -4.60 4.54
C PHE A 149 -5.01 -5.15 4.66
N TYR A 150 -6.01 -4.28 4.47
CA TYR A 150 -7.41 -4.69 4.47
C TYR A 150 -7.70 -5.66 3.33
N LEU A 151 -7.22 -5.36 2.12
CA LEU A 151 -7.28 -6.26 0.98
C LEU A 151 -6.64 -7.61 1.31
N SER A 152 -5.40 -7.59 1.79
CA SER A 152 -4.64 -8.80 2.09
C SER A 152 -5.35 -9.67 3.13
N TYR A 153 -5.94 -9.06 4.15
CA TYR A 153 -6.78 -9.75 5.13
C TYR A 153 -7.99 -10.44 4.47
N ILE A 154 -8.69 -9.75 3.57
CA ILE A 154 -9.81 -10.36 2.83
C ILE A 154 -9.34 -11.54 1.99
N LEU A 155 -8.20 -11.45 1.30
CA LEU A 155 -7.69 -12.52 0.44
C LEU A 155 -7.27 -13.76 1.23
N ILE A 156 -6.61 -13.57 2.37
CA ILE A 156 -6.14 -14.64 3.26
C ILE A 156 -7.33 -15.32 3.96
N SER A 157 -8.39 -14.58 4.28
CA SER A 157 -9.59 -15.13 4.92
C SER A 157 -10.48 -15.98 3.99
N GLN A 158 -10.22 -16.00 2.68
CA GLN A 158 -10.96 -16.86 1.76
C GLN A 158 -10.53 -18.33 1.91
N LYS A 159 -11.48 -19.22 2.16
CA LYS A 159 -11.23 -20.67 2.32
C LYS A 159 -11.05 -21.41 1.00
N GLU A 160 -11.65 -20.91 -0.07
CA GLU A 160 -11.71 -21.56 -1.38
C GLU A 160 -10.51 -21.18 -2.23
N GLU A 161 -10.22 -21.90 -3.31
CA GLU A 161 -9.29 -21.41 -4.31
C GLU A 161 -9.95 -20.25 -5.08
N ILE A 162 -9.29 -19.09 -5.12
CA ILE A 162 -9.87 -17.85 -5.66
C ILE A 162 -9.08 -17.29 -6.82
N LEU A 163 -9.80 -16.55 -7.67
CA LEU A 163 -9.26 -15.60 -8.63
C LEU A 163 -9.80 -14.21 -8.30
N VAL A 164 -8.95 -13.20 -8.44
CA VAL A 164 -9.26 -11.82 -8.05
C VAL A 164 -9.12 -10.93 -9.26
N GLU A 165 -10.15 -10.14 -9.52
CA GLU A 165 -10.13 -9.04 -10.48
C GLU A 165 -10.10 -7.72 -9.70
N ASP A 166 -9.11 -6.88 -10.01
CA ASP A 166 -9.08 -5.50 -9.55
C ASP A 166 -9.82 -4.61 -10.54
N THR A 167 -10.78 -3.84 -10.03
CA THR A 167 -11.76 -3.07 -10.80
C THR A 167 -11.63 -1.58 -10.48
N GLU A 168 -12.30 -0.72 -11.26
CA GLU A 168 -12.21 0.73 -11.09
C GLU A 168 -12.69 1.28 -9.73
N VAL A 169 -13.39 0.47 -8.92
CA VAL A 169 -13.94 0.88 -7.62
C VAL A 169 -13.49 -0.01 -6.45
N GLY A 170 -12.79 -1.11 -6.73
CA GLY A 170 -12.41 -2.11 -5.73
C GLY A 170 -12.22 -3.49 -6.36
N LEU A 171 -12.73 -4.56 -5.76
CA LEU A 171 -12.40 -5.92 -6.17
C LEU A 171 -13.60 -6.82 -6.37
N ASN A 172 -13.47 -7.71 -7.35
CA ASN A 172 -14.30 -8.88 -7.50
C ASN A 172 -13.50 -10.14 -7.16
N ILE A 173 -14.03 -10.96 -6.26
CA ILE A 173 -13.44 -12.26 -5.86
C ILE A 173 -14.30 -13.37 -6.46
N TYR A 174 -13.66 -14.27 -7.18
CA TYR A 174 -14.27 -15.42 -7.84
C TYR A 174 -13.75 -16.72 -7.26
N ARG A 175 -14.61 -17.74 -7.20
CA ARG A 175 -14.19 -19.13 -7.02
C ARG A 175 -13.50 -19.59 -8.30
N LYS A 176 -12.32 -20.19 -8.15
CA LYS A 176 -11.67 -20.94 -9.21
C LYS A 176 -12.33 -22.32 -9.25
N ASP A 177 -12.91 -22.65 -10.40
CA ASP A 177 -13.61 -23.93 -10.61
C ASP A 177 -12.61 -25.09 -10.66
#